data_AF-A0A949YAJ1-F1
#
_entry.id   AF-A0A949YAJ1-F1
#
_cell.length_a   1.000
_cell.length_b   1.000
_cell.length_c   1.000
_cell.angle_alpha   90.00
_cell.angle_beta   90.00
_cell.angle_gamma   90.00
#
_symmetry.space_group_name_H-M   'P 1'
#
loop_
_entity.id
_entity.type
_entity.pdbx_description
1 polymer ?
#
loop_
_entity_poly.entity_id
_entity_poly.type
_entity_poly.pdbx_seq_one_letter_code
_entity_poly.pdbx_strand_id
1 'polypeptide(L)' 'MSVQTKLAQQGYYHGSIDGVLGSGSQQAIKEFQAAKGMRVTGRIDPKLLKSLGVSYKA' A
#
# COMPACT_ATOMS: atom_id res chain seq x y z
N MET A 1 2.21 -2.88 11.89
CA MET A 1 2.63 -1.87 10.90
C MET A 1 1.60 -1.85 9.78
N SER A 2 1.13 -0.69 9.33
CA SER A 2 0.05 -0.60 8.32
C SER A 2 0.59 -0.47 6.90
N VAL A 3 -0.27 -0.73 5.91
CA VAL A 3 0.04 -0.52 4.49
C VAL A 3 0.36 0.95 4.20
N GLN A 4 -0.41 1.89 4.75
CA GLN A 4 -0.16 3.34 4.61
C GLN A 4 1.23 3.71 5.13
N THR A 5 1.66 3.21 6.29
CA THR A 5 3.01 3.48 6.81
C THR A 5 4.09 2.99 5.85
N LYS A 6 3.96 1.78 5.31
CA LYS A 6 4.96 1.25 4.37
C LYS A 6 4.98 2.01 3.04
N LEU A 7 3.80 2.36 2.52
CA LEU A 7 3.70 3.17 1.30
C LEU A 7 4.30 4.56 1.50
N ALA A 8 4.09 5.18 2.66
CA ALA A 8 4.69 6.47 3.01
C ALA A 8 6.21 6.38 3.14
N GLN A 9 6.73 5.34 3.81
CA GLN A 9 8.17 5.08 3.90
C GLN A 9 8.84 4.89 2.53
N GLN A 10 8.09 4.39 1.53
CA GLN A 10 8.57 4.24 0.16
C GLN A 10 8.25 5.45 -0.74
N GLY A 11 7.64 6.51 -0.20
CA GLY A 11 7.34 7.74 -0.92
C GLY A 11 6.07 7.73 -1.77
N TYR A 12 5.25 6.68 -1.69
CA TYR A 12 3.99 6.55 -2.47
C TYR A 12 2.78 7.14 -1.76
N TYR A 13 2.83 7.35 -0.44
CA TYR A 13 1.70 7.87 0.34
C TYR A 13 2.08 9.08 1.17
N HIS A 14 1.36 10.18 0.99
CA HIS A 14 1.62 11.48 1.62
C HIS A 14 0.44 11.97 2.48
N GLY A 15 -0.62 11.16 2.59
CA GLY A 15 -1.79 11.47 3.40
C GLY A 15 -1.64 11.01 4.86
N SER A 16 -2.69 11.21 5.65
CA SER A 16 -2.75 10.76 7.04
C SER A 16 -2.67 9.24 7.14
N ILE A 17 -1.84 8.74 8.07
CA ILE A 17 -1.76 7.32 8.41
C ILE A 17 -2.83 7.05 9.49
N ASP A 18 -4.08 6.98 9.06
CA ASP A 18 -5.28 6.83 9.90
C ASP A 18 -5.84 5.40 9.89
N GLY A 19 -5.28 4.51 9.07
CA GLY A 19 -5.77 3.14 8.86
C GLY A 19 -6.97 3.06 7.92
N VAL A 20 -7.47 4.18 7.38
CA VAL A 20 -8.63 4.23 6.50
C VAL A 20 -8.20 4.13 5.03
N LEU A 21 -8.71 3.12 4.34
CA LEU A 21 -8.47 2.95 2.90
C LEU A 21 -9.37 3.85 2.06
N GLY A 22 -9.03 5.14 2.02
CA GLY A 22 -9.63 6.12 1.12
C GLY A 22 -9.00 6.16 -0.27
N SER A 23 -9.45 7.10 -1.09
CA SER A 23 -8.93 7.34 -2.45
C SER A 23 -7.42 7.56 -2.49
N GLY A 24 -6.86 8.29 -1.54
CA GLY A 24 -5.41 8.52 -1.45
C GLY A 24 -4.61 7.23 -1.21
N SER A 25 -5.11 6.34 -0.36
CA SER A 25 -4.48 5.03 -0.13
C SER A 25 -4.58 4.13 -1.36
N GLN A 26 -5.74 4.12 -2.04
CA GLN A 26 -5.92 3.37 -3.28
C GLN A 26 -4.95 3.86 -4.38
N GLN A 27 -4.78 5.18 -4.50
CA GLN A 27 -3.86 5.75 -5.47
C GLN A 27 -2.40 5.36 -5.19
N ALA A 28 -1.95 5.50 -3.94
CA ALA A 28 -0.63 5.06 -3.51
C ALA A 28 -0.38 3.55 -3.78
N ILE A 29 -1.40 2.72 -3.57
CA ILE A 29 -1.33 1.29 -3.87
C ILE A 29 -1.16 1.06 -5.38
N LYS A 30 -1.91 1.79 -6.23
CA LYS A 30 -1.80 1.66 -7.69
C LYS A 30 -0.40 2.03 -8.17
N GLU A 31 0.14 3.14 -7.68
CA GLU A 31 1.47 3.63 -8.05
C GLU A 31 2.55 2.63 -7.61
N PHE A 32 2.48 2.15 -6.38
CA PHE A 32 3.39 1.11 -5.91
C PHE A 32 3.30 -0.16 -6.76
N GLN A 33 2.08 -0.63 -7.07
CA GLN A 33 1.89 -1.81 -7.90
C GLN A 33 2.48 -1.62 -9.30
N ALA A 34 2.25 -0.46 -9.92
CA ALA A 34 2.82 -0.13 -11.22
C ALA A 34 4.36 -0.11 -11.18
N ALA A 35 4.94 0.56 -10.17
CA ALA A 35 6.38 0.66 -9.99
C ALA A 35 7.05 -0.71 -9.73
N LYS A 36 6.32 -1.67 -9.14
CA LYS A 36 6.80 -3.04 -8.91
C LYS A 36 6.47 -4.02 -10.05
N GLY A 37 5.92 -3.55 -11.17
CA GLY A 37 5.50 -4.42 -12.28
C GLY A 37 4.40 -5.41 -11.88
N MET A 38 3.60 -5.07 -10.87
CA MET A 38 2.49 -5.87 -10.39
C MET A 38 1.21 -5.51 -11.15
N ARG A 39 0.20 -6.39 -11.07
CA ARG A 39 -1.14 -6.05 -11.54
C ARG A 39 -1.67 -4.88 -10.73
N VAL A 40 -1.99 -3.78 -11.40
CA VAL A 40 -2.53 -2.56 -10.77
C VAL A 40 -4.00 -2.78 -10.44
N THR A 41 -4.28 -3.09 -9.18
CA THR A 41 -5.63 -3.31 -8.65
C THR A 41 -6.09 -2.15 -7.76
N GLY A 42 -5.16 -1.39 -7.17
CA GLY A 42 -5.45 -0.35 -6.19
C GLY A 42 -6.05 -0.87 -4.88
N ARG A 43 -5.96 -2.19 -4.63
CA ARG A 43 -6.50 -2.86 -3.46
C ARG A 43 -5.37 -3.49 -2.65
N ILE A 44 -5.60 -3.62 -1.35
CA ILE A 44 -4.75 -4.49 -0.54
C ILE A 44 -5.02 -5.93 -0.94
N ASP A 45 -4.00 -6.61 -1.44
CA ASP A 45 -4.02 -8.04 -1.71
C ASP A 45 -2.78 -8.71 -1.07
N PRO A 46 -2.79 -10.06 -0.92
CA PRO A 46 -1.66 -10.76 -0.31
C PRO A 46 -0.32 -10.50 -1.02
N LYS A 47 -0.34 -10.23 -2.33
CA LYS A 47 0.86 -9.95 -3.11
C LYS A 47 1.44 -8.58 -2.76
N LEU A 48 0.59 -7.56 -2.60
CA LEU A 48 0.95 -6.25 -2.11
C LEU A 48 1.54 -6.34 -0.71
N LEU A 49 0.85 -7.03 0.22
CA LEU A 49 1.29 -7.19 1.60
C LEU A 49 2.67 -7.88 1.67
N LYS A 50 2.86 -8.96 0.90
CA LYS A 50 4.16 -9.63 0.77
C LYS A 50 5.24 -8.69 0.23
N SER A 51 4.93 -7.88 -0.79
CA SER A 51 5.89 -6.95 -1.39
C SER A 51 6.26 -5.79 -0.46
N LEU A 52 5.32 -5.32 0.38
CA LEU A 52 5.56 -4.30 1.40
C LEU A 52 6.22 -4.88 2.68
N GLY A 53 6.36 -6.20 2.78
CA GLY A 53 6.83 -6.88 3.98
C GLY A 53 5.88 -6.69 5.17
N VAL A 54 4.58 -6.52 4.90
CA VAL A 54 3.55 -6.37 5.94
C VAL A 54 2.92 -7.73 6.18
N SER A 55 3.24 -8.34 7.30
CA SER A 55 2.51 -9.49 7.84
C SER A 55 1.43 -8.99 8.80
N TYR A 56 0.18 -9.37 8.56
CA TYR A 56 -0.83 -9.33 9.62
C TYR A 56 -0.50 -10.47 10.58
N LYS A 57 -0.07 -10.14 11.80
CA LYS A 57 -0.20 -11.09 12.91
C LYS A 57 -1.69 -11.20 13.20
N ALA A 58 -2.22 -12.42 13.08
CA ALA A 58 -3.51 -12.78 13.64
C ALA A 58 -3.49 -12.56 15.16
#